data_AF-A0A9J6FHE4-F1
#
_entry.id   AF-A0A9J6FHE4-F1
#
_cell.length_a   1.000
_cell.length_b   1.000
_cell.length_c   1.000
_cell.angle_alpha   90.00
_cell.angle_beta   90.00
_cell.angle_gamma   90.00
#
_symmetry.space_group_name_H-M   'P 1'
#
loop_
_entity.id
_entity.type
_entity.pdbx_description
1 polymer ?
#
loop_
_entity_poly.entity_id
_entity_poly.type
_entity_poly.pdbx_seq_one_letter_code
_entity_poly.pdbx_strand_id
1 'polypeptide(L)'
;MNDDVSDDSSDLDAGVPAHTIKYFPRSGRQKGPSNLALKRANLMFTMENERYRTKCRKLERFMKDLVIESAALCDQVARVQESIFVAKEERRFLLKKFLQYRQQRDGPVEVVRPAPTNAPAQIGGSTPPPAPASSFVDNTEKPQTKSSRKVLKRRNTKFEIVAEDAPERPFVGSSPDECYVALLRAVNRACGAEVIVPAARGADFFALSHPTIQNLVQSCPGARKCPNYRWVRFEVSRSAIDETERLDSDPYLSYAAFRQLCLQPRMAAVAAAATLPSEPGLPPGVHIKQEPPDSS
;
A
#
# COMPACT_ATOMS: atom_id res chain seq x y z
N MET A 1 -71.50 -37.97 -38.47
CA MET A 1 -71.21 -36.83 -39.37
C MET A 1 -69.81 -37.11 -39.92
N ASN A 2 -69.60 -38.18 -40.68
CA ASN A 2 -70.19 -38.53 -41.99
C ASN A 2 -69.80 -37.54 -43.09
N ASP A 3 -69.13 -38.11 -44.11
CA ASP A 3 -69.16 -37.76 -45.54
C ASP A 3 -68.29 -36.56 -45.96
N ASP A 4 -67.58 -36.48 -47.09
CA ASP A 4 -67.46 -37.29 -48.32
C ASP A 4 -66.19 -36.74 -49.07
N VAL A 5 -65.24 -37.56 -49.54
CA VAL A 5 -65.03 -38.03 -50.94
C VAL A 5 -64.84 -36.95 -52.02
N SER A 6 -63.68 -37.01 -52.69
CA SER A 6 -63.40 -36.74 -54.13
C SER A 6 -61.91 -37.07 -54.33
N ASP A 7 -61.51 -38.28 -54.68
CA ASP A 7 -61.48 -38.88 -56.03
C ASP A 7 -60.89 -37.94 -57.10
N ASP A 8 -59.62 -38.17 -57.44
CA ASP A 8 -59.16 -38.00 -58.81
C ASP A 8 -58.08 -39.05 -59.09
N SER A 9 -58.40 -39.89 -60.06
CA SER A 9 -57.67 -41.07 -60.48
C SER A 9 -57.24 -40.85 -61.91
N SER A 10 -55.93 -40.74 -62.15
CA SER A 10 -55.16 -41.39 -63.23
C SER A 10 -53.87 -40.60 -63.50
N ASP A 11 -52.71 -41.24 -63.33
CA ASP A 11 -51.98 -41.68 -64.51
C ASP A 11 -50.74 -42.50 -64.18
N LEU A 12 -50.53 -43.46 -65.07
CA LEU A 12 -49.53 -44.50 -65.09
C LEU A 12 -48.13 -43.92 -65.33
N ASP A 13 -47.12 -44.35 -64.57
CA ASP A 13 -45.87 -44.75 -65.21
C ASP A 13 -45.07 -45.74 -64.37
N ALA A 14 -44.57 -46.75 -65.06
CA ALA A 14 -43.84 -47.88 -64.55
C ALA A 14 -42.36 -47.51 -64.33
N GLY A 15 -41.84 -47.78 -63.14
CA GLY A 15 -40.42 -47.61 -62.87
C GLY A 15 -40.03 -48.15 -61.51
N VAL A 16 -40.03 -49.47 -61.36
CA VAL A 16 -39.51 -50.17 -60.17
C VAL A 16 -38.00 -49.93 -60.06
N PRO A 17 -37.47 -49.25 -59.02
CA PRO A 17 -36.05 -49.29 -58.72
C PRO A 17 -35.81 -50.45 -57.76
N ALA A 18 -34.98 -51.41 -58.20
CA ALA A 18 -34.61 -52.60 -57.46
C ALA A 18 -34.21 -52.30 -55.99
N HIS A 19 -35.01 -52.81 -55.07
CA HIS A 19 -34.71 -52.86 -53.64
C HIS A 19 -33.45 -53.69 -53.38
N THR A 20 -32.30 -53.03 -53.14
CA THR A 20 -31.18 -53.67 -52.42
C THR A 20 -31.47 -53.56 -50.92
N ILE A 21 -32.26 -54.49 -50.39
CA ILE A 21 -32.39 -54.70 -48.95
C ILE A 21 -31.09 -55.35 -48.48
N LYS A 22 -30.22 -54.56 -47.83
CA LYS A 22 -29.07 -55.10 -47.08
C LYS A 22 -29.63 -55.86 -45.89
N TYR A 23 -29.63 -57.19 -45.97
CA TYR A 23 -29.85 -58.05 -44.81
C TYR A 23 -28.73 -57.80 -43.80
N PHE A 24 -29.02 -57.04 -42.74
CA PHE A 24 -28.21 -57.07 -41.53
C PHE A 24 -28.51 -58.38 -40.79
N PRO A 25 -27.51 -59.22 -40.48
CA PRO A 25 -27.74 -60.47 -39.78
C PRO A 25 -28.23 -60.19 -38.35
N ARG A 26 -29.46 -60.63 -38.07
CA ARG A 26 -30.06 -60.63 -36.74
C ARG A 26 -29.51 -61.81 -35.94
N SER A 27 -28.31 -61.68 -35.38
CA SER A 27 -27.79 -62.64 -34.40
C SER A 27 -26.95 -61.95 -33.31
N GLY A 28 -27.54 -61.86 -32.13
CA GLY A 28 -26.86 -61.41 -30.93
C GLY A 28 -27.85 -60.92 -29.89
N ARG A 29 -28.51 -61.83 -29.17
CA ARG A 29 -29.19 -61.49 -27.92
C ARG A 29 -28.09 -60.98 -26.98
N GLN A 30 -27.89 -59.67 -26.90
CA GLN A 30 -27.00 -59.08 -25.89
C GLN A 30 -27.56 -59.51 -24.54
N LYS A 31 -26.91 -60.47 -23.88
CA LYS A 31 -27.21 -60.77 -22.48
C LYS A 31 -26.86 -59.50 -21.71
N GLY A 32 -27.88 -58.81 -21.22
CA GLY A 32 -27.70 -57.68 -20.32
C GLY A 32 -26.83 -58.07 -19.12
N PRO A 33 -26.24 -57.08 -18.42
CA PRO A 33 -25.38 -57.33 -17.28
C PRO A 33 -26.08 -58.26 -16.29
N SER A 34 -25.36 -59.25 -15.75
CA SER A 34 -25.95 -60.21 -14.82
C SER A 34 -26.54 -59.47 -13.61
N ASN A 35 -27.57 -60.04 -12.99
CA ASN A 35 -28.17 -59.48 -11.76
C ASN A 35 -27.12 -59.20 -10.66
N LEU A 36 -26.03 -59.98 -10.63
CA LEU A 36 -24.90 -59.76 -9.73
C LEU A 36 -24.05 -58.53 -10.12
N ALA A 37 -23.83 -58.30 -11.42
CA ALA A 37 -23.13 -57.12 -11.92
C ALA A 37 -23.93 -55.84 -11.63
N LEU A 38 -25.25 -55.88 -11.80
CA LEU A 38 -26.12 -54.75 -11.50
C LEU A 38 -26.17 -54.44 -9.99
N LYS A 39 -26.21 -55.47 -9.13
CA LYS A 39 -26.09 -55.30 -7.66
C LYS A 39 -24.75 -54.69 -7.25
N ARG A 40 -23.64 -55.11 -7.87
CA ARG A 40 -22.30 -54.55 -7.61
C ARG A 40 -22.20 -53.09 -8.07
N ALA A 41 -22.74 -52.75 -9.23
CA ALA A 41 -22.77 -51.38 -9.75
C ALA A 41 -23.63 -50.46 -8.86
N ASN A 42 -24.82 -50.91 -8.45
CA ASN A 42 -25.67 -50.16 -7.52
C ASN A 42 -24.98 -49.96 -6.16
N LEU A 43 -24.30 -50.98 -5.63
CA LEU A 43 -23.55 -50.85 -4.37
C LEU A 43 -22.39 -49.84 -4.49
N MET A 44 -21.59 -49.92 -5.55
CA MET A 44 -20.51 -48.96 -5.84
C MET A 44 -21.04 -47.53 -5.96
N PHE A 45 -22.14 -47.34 -6.69
CA PHE A 45 -22.80 -46.04 -6.83
C PHE A 45 -23.31 -45.49 -5.49
N THR A 46 -23.90 -46.34 -4.63
CA THR A 46 -24.31 -45.93 -3.28
C THR A 46 -23.12 -45.58 -2.38
N MET A 47 -22.02 -46.34 -2.44
CA MET A 47 -20.81 -46.05 -1.67
C MET A 47 -20.11 -44.78 -2.13
N GLU A 48 -20.08 -44.47 -3.43
CA GLU A 48 -19.56 -43.21 -3.96
C GLU A 48 -20.41 -42.01 -3.52
N ASN A 49 -21.75 -42.17 -3.51
CA ASN A 49 -22.67 -41.16 -3.00
C ASN A 49 -22.50 -40.94 -1.48
N GLU A 50 -22.24 -42.00 -0.70
CA GLU A 50 -21.91 -41.87 0.73
C GLU A 50 -20.55 -41.21 0.98
N ARG A 51 -19.55 -41.51 0.15
CA ARG A 51 -18.25 -40.83 0.17
C ARG A 51 -18.42 -39.35 -0.14
N TYR A 52 -19.23 -39.00 -1.13
CA TYR A 52 -19.55 -37.62 -1.47
C TYR A 52 -20.24 -36.91 -0.30
N ARG A 53 -21.30 -37.50 0.27
CA ARG A 53 -21.98 -36.97 1.47
C ARG A 53 -21.03 -36.77 2.64
N THR A 54 -20.09 -37.67 2.84
CA THR A 54 -19.08 -37.55 3.90
C THR A 54 -18.08 -36.42 3.63
N LYS A 55 -17.64 -36.25 2.38
CA LYS A 55 -16.81 -35.10 1.98
C LYS A 55 -17.55 -33.77 2.17
N CYS A 56 -18.81 -33.68 1.75
CA CYS A 56 -19.64 -32.49 1.97
C CYS A 56 -19.80 -32.17 3.46
N ARG A 57 -20.06 -33.17 4.30
CA ARG A 57 -20.14 -32.98 5.76
C ARG A 57 -18.83 -32.49 6.38
N LYS A 58 -17.67 -32.97 5.90
CA LYS A 58 -16.36 -32.49 6.36
C LYS A 58 -16.14 -31.03 5.95
N LEU A 59 -16.47 -30.69 4.71
CA LEU A 59 -16.37 -29.32 4.21
C LEU A 59 -17.30 -28.38 4.98
N GLU A 60 -18.52 -28.82 5.27
CA GLU A 60 -19.49 -28.06 6.08
C GLU A 60 -18.97 -27.78 7.49
N ARG A 61 -18.34 -28.77 8.15
CA ARG A 61 -17.69 -28.56 9.45
C ARG A 61 -16.55 -27.55 9.34
N PHE A 62 -15.67 -27.72 8.36
CA PHE A 62 -14.56 -26.80 8.14
C PHE A 62 -15.04 -25.35 7.92
N MET A 63 -16.08 -25.15 7.13
CA MET A 63 -16.68 -23.82 6.94
C MET A 63 -17.26 -23.25 8.24
N LYS A 64 -17.93 -24.08 9.04
CA LYS A 64 -18.47 -23.67 10.36
C LYS A 64 -17.36 -23.29 11.33
N ASP A 65 -16.29 -24.08 11.40
CA ASP A 65 -15.14 -23.82 12.24
C ASP A 65 -14.48 -22.49 11.85
N LEU A 66 -14.32 -22.24 10.54
CA LEU A 66 -13.78 -20.99 10.03
C LEU A 66 -14.64 -19.77 10.40
N VAL A 67 -15.98 -19.90 10.36
CA VAL A 67 -16.89 -18.83 10.77
C VAL A 67 -16.77 -18.53 12.27
N ILE A 68 -16.64 -19.57 13.10
CA ILE A 68 -16.46 -19.41 14.55
C ILE A 68 -15.11 -18.76 14.87
N GLU A 69 -14.03 -19.20 14.21
CA GLU A 69 -12.70 -18.60 14.35
C GLU A 69 -12.73 -17.12 13.94
N SER A 70 -13.37 -16.82 12.81
CA SER A 70 -13.54 -15.44 12.33
C SER A 70 -14.31 -14.59 13.34
N ALA A 71 -15.36 -15.13 13.96
CA ALA A 71 -16.12 -14.42 15.00
C ALA A 71 -15.26 -14.15 16.25
N ALA A 72 -14.47 -15.13 16.70
CA ALA A 72 -13.56 -14.96 17.84
C ALA A 72 -12.47 -13.90 17.58
N LEU A 73 -11.95 -13.82 16.35
CA LEU A 73 -11.02 -12.77 15.93
C LEU A 73 -11.68 -11.39 15.95
N CYS A 74 -12.92 -11.27 15.48
CA CYS A 74 -13.69 -10.01 15.57
C CYS A 74 -13.84 -9.54 17.03
N ASP A 75 -14.15 -10.45 17.95
CA ASP A 75 -14.23 -10.12 19.38
C ASP A 75 -12.88 -9.65 19.93
N GLN A 76 -11.77 -10.25 19.50
CA GLN A 76 -10.43 -9.83 19.92
C GLN A 76 -10.10 -8.43 19.39
N VAL A 77 -10.42 -8.14 18.12
CA VAL A 77 -10.23 -6.81 17.53
C VAL A 77 -11.05 -5.77 18.30
N ALA A 78 -12.32 -6.07 18.60
CA ALA A 78 -13.18 -5.16 19.37
C ALA A 78 -12.60 -4.86 20.76
N ARG A 79 -12.13 -5.88 21.49
CA ARG A 79 -11.47 -5.69 22.80
C ARG A 79 -10.20 -4.83 22.70
N VAL A 80 -9.37 -5.06 21.69
CA VAL A 80 -8.15 -4.27 21.47
C VAL A 80 -8.51 -2.82 21.14
N GLN A 81 -9.50 -2.59 20.26
CA GLN A 81 -9.97 -1.26 19.91
C GLN A 81 -10.53 -0.51 21.13
N GLU A 82 -11.31 -1.18 21.98
CA GLU A 82 -11.80 -0.61 23.24
C GLU A 82 -10.64 -0.23 24.17
N SER A 83 -9.66 -1.12 24.37
CA SER A 83 -8.49 -0.82 25.20
C SER A 83 -7.67 0.36 24.69
N ILE A 84 -7.53 0.48 23.36
CA ILE A 84 -6.87 1.62 22.72
C ILE A 84 -7.67 2.90 22.94
N PHE A 85 -9.00 2.83 22.82
CA PHE A 85 -9.88 3.97 23.06
C PHE A 85 -9.77 4.46 24.50
N VAL A 86 -9.83 3.55 25.48
CA VAL A 86 -9.66 3.86 26.91
C VAL A 86 -8.29 4.49 27.15
N ALA A 87 -7.21 3.87 26.69
CA ALA A 87 -5.86 4.41 26.85
C ALA A 87 -5.67 5.79 26.18
N LYS A 88 -6.33 6.02 25.03
CA LYS A 88 -6.34 7.32 24.35
C LYS A 88 -7.06 8.37 25.21
N GLU A 89 -8.17 8.02 25.84
CA GLU A 89 -8.92 8.92 26.72
C GLU A 89 -8.16 9.24 28.00
N GLU A 90 -7.57 8.23 28.65
CA GLU A 90 -6.73 8.41 29.83
C GLU A 90 -5.54 9.32 29.54
N ARG A 91 -4.85 9.11 28.40
CA ARG A 91 -3.76 9.99 27.96
C ARG A 91 -4.23 11.43 27.75
N ARG A 92 -5.39 11.63 27.11
CA ARG A 92 -5.99 12.97 26.92
C ARG A 92 -6.28 13.63 28.27
N PHE A 93 -6.88 12.87 29.19
CA PHE A 93 -7.21 13.35 30.52
C PHE A 93 -5.95 13.76 31.31
N LEU A 94 -4.94 12.89 31.37
CA LEU A 94 -3.68 13.15 32.07
C LEU A 94 -2.95 14.35 31.48
N LEU A 95 -2.89 14.47 30.15
CA LEU A 95 -2.26 15.61 29.49
C LEU A 95 -2.98 16.92 29.82
N LYS A 96 -4.33 16.93 29.77
CA LYS A 96 -5.14 18.08 30.15
C LYS A 96 -4.89 18.48 31.60
N LYS A 97 -4.84 17.50 32.51
CA LYS A 97 -4.51 17.73 33.93
C LYS A 97 -3.10 18.27 34.12
N PHE A 98 -2.11 17.70 33.45
CA PHE A 98 -0.74 18.18 33.50
C PHE A 98 -0.61 19.64 33.04
N LEU A 99 -1.22 19.99 31.92
CA LEU A 99 -1.22 21.37 31.41
C LEU A 99 -1.94 22.33 32.36
N GLN A 100 -3.05 21.90 32.97
CA GLN A 100 -3.75 22.67 34.00
C GLN A 100 -2.86 22.91 35.23
N TYR A 101 -2.17 21.88 35.74
CA TYR A 101 -1.22 22.02 36.85
C TYR A 101 -0.03 22.91 36.50
N ARG A 102 0.48 22.83 35.25
CA ARG A 102 1.53 23.74 34.77
C ARG A 102 1.04 25.18 34.74
N GLN A 103 -0.17 25.44 34.25
CA GLN A 103 -0.74 26.79 34.23
C GLN A 103 -1.00 27.35 35.64
N GLN A 104 -1.34 26.48 36.61
CA GLN A 104 -1.47 26.85 38.02
C GLN A 104 -0.11 27.07 38.71
N ARG A 105 0.94 26.34 38.31
CA ARG A 105 2.33 26.57 38.77
C ARG A 105 2.97 27.81 38.12
N ASP A 106 2.59 28.11 36.89
CA ASP A 106 2.94 29.35 36.17
C ASP A 106 1.95 30.48 36.52
N GLY A 107 1.32 30.44 37.70
CA GLY A 107 0.72 31.62 38.33
C GLY A 107 1.80 32.68 38.54
N PRO A 108 1.47 33.98 38.51
CA PRO A 108 2.46 35.03 38.37
C PRO A 108 3.45 34.94 39.52
N VAL A 109 4.66 34.46 39.22
CA VAL A 109 5.82 34.86 39.97
C VAL A 109 5.80 36.38 39.82
N GLU A 110 5.41 37.06 40.90
CA GLU A 110 5.72 38.47 41.10
C GLU A 110 7.23 38.61 40.93
N VAL A 111 7.65 38.86 39.68
CA VAL A 111 8.81 39.67 39.45
C VAL A 111 8.39 41.04 39.95
N VAL A 112 8.82 41.35 41.17
CA VAL A 112 8.86 42.71 41.70
C VAL A 112 9.57 43.56 40.65
N ARG A 113 8.76 44.19 39.80
CA ARG A 113 9.17 45.25 38.89
C ARG A 113 8.66 46.53 39.53
N PRO A 114 9.53 47.43 39.99
CA PRO A 114 9.05 48.72 40.50
C PRO A 114 8.35 49.48 39.37
N ALA A 115 7.21 50.04 39.75
CA ALA A 115 6.18 50.64 38.91
C ALA A 115 6.60 52.04 38.36
N PRO A 116 5.79 52.63 37.45
CA PRO A 116 6.20 53.61 36.45
C PRO A 116 5.99 55.07 36.88
N THR A 117 6.61 55.98 36.13
CA THR A 117 6.28 57.42 36.15
C THR A 117 5.33 57.75 35.00
N ASN A 118 4.24 58.43 35.34
CA ASN A 118 3.14 58.85 34.46
C ASN A 118 3.55 59.94 33.45
N ALA A 119 2.99 59.91 32.22
CA ALA A 119 2.22 61.01 31.63
C ALA A 119 1.57 60.62 30.28
N PRO A 120 0.40 61.16 29.90
CA PRO A 120 -0.42 60.68 28.79
C PRO A 120 -0.43 61.60 27.56
N ALA A 121 -0.68 61.04 26.37
CA ALA A 121 -1.33 61.75 25.27
C ALA A 121 -1.99 60.76 24.29
N GLN A 122 -3.29 60.95 24.09
CA GLN A 122 -4.11 60.32 23.05
C GLN A 122 -3.78 60.94 21.68
N ILE A 123 -4.06 60.21 20.59
CA ILE A 123 -4.97 60.61 19.48
C ILE A 123 -4.86 59.57 18.34
N GLY A 124 -6.01 58.95 18.04
CA GLY A 124 -6.61 58.74 16.70
C GLY A 124 -5.83 58.07 15.55
N GLY A 125 -6.53 57.17 14.86
CA GLY A 125 -6.37 57.04 13.40
C GLY A 125 -6.25 55.61 12.86
N SER A 126 -7.38 55.05 12.42
CA SER A 126 -7.50 53.92 11.51
C SER A 126 -6.84 54.19 10.14
N THR A 127 -6.08 53.24 9.58
CA THR A 127 -6.14 52.80 8.16
C THR A 127 -5.04 51.75 7.84
N PRO A 128 -5.26 50.83 6.88
CA PRO A 128 -4.34 49.74 6.55
C PRO A 128 -3.32 50.13 5.46
N PRO A 129 -2.15 49.46 5.36
CA PRO A 129 -1.23 49.69 4.25
C PRO A 129 -1.57 48.82 3.02
N PRO A 130 -1.31 49.31 1.79
CA PRO A 130 -1.63 48.65 0.55
C PRO A 130 -0.52 47.70 0.04
N ALA A 131 -0.92 46.78 -0.82
CA ALA A 131 -0.04 45.97 -1.66
C ALA A 131 0.78 46.86 -2.64
N PRO A 132 1.96 46.40 -3.09
CA PRO A 132 2.49 46.80 -4.37
C PRO A 132 2.28 45.71 -5.42
N ALA A 133 1.64 46.14 -6.50
CA ALA A 133 1.49 45.41 -7.74
C ALA A 133 2.83 45.28 -8.50
N SER A 134 2.84 44.24 -9.33
CA SER A 134 3.70 43.98 -10.48
C SER A 134 4.30 45.19 -11.20
N SER A 135 5.60 45.11 -11.48
CA SER A 135 6.16 45.47 -12.79
C SER A 135 7.54 44.84 -12.96
N PHE A 136 7.62 43.80 -13.80
CA PHE A 136 8.88 43.49 -14.49
C PHE A 136 8.52 43.10 -15.92
N VAL A 137 8.79 44.07 -16.79
CA VAL A 137 8.92 43.93 -18.24
C VAL A 137 10.22 43.19 -18.52
N ASP A 138 10.15 42.11 -19.28
CA ASP A 138 11.15 41.83 -20.30
C ASP A 138 10.56 40.88 -21.34
N ASN A 139 10.45 41.35 -22.58
CA ASN A 139 10.02 40.54 -23.71
C ASN A 139 10.59 41.12 -25.01
N THR A 140 11.69 40.54 -25.44
CA THR A 140 12.24 40.47 -26.81
C THR A 140 13.20 39.28 -26.74
N GLU A 141 13.19 38.23 -27.54
CA GLU A 141 12.81 38.05 -28.94
C GLU A 141 12.69 36.53 -29.21
N LYS A 142 11.89 36.13 -30.20
CA LYS A 142 11.89 34.77 -30.78
C LYS A 142 12.90 34.71 -31.94
N PRO A 143 13.39 33.52 -32.32
CA PRO A 143 12.85 32.98 -33.58
C PRO A 143 12.35 31.54 -33.48
N GLN A 144 11.37 31.28 -34.33
CA GLN A 144 10.69 30.00 -34.55
C GLN A 144 11.58 29.01 -35.31
N THR A 145 11.57 27.74 -34.89
CA THR A 145 11.69 26.61 -35.82
C THR A 145 10.53 25.65 -35.58
N LYS A 146 9.73 25.45 -36.62
CA LYS A 146 8.47 24.70 -36.63
C LYS A 146 8.77 23.20 -36.58
N SER A 147 8.29 22.53 -35.53
CA SER A 147 7.98 21.10 -35.58
C SER A 147 6.63 20.89 -34.91
N SER A 148 5.60 20.72 -35.73
CA SER A 148 4.23 20.47 -35.32
C SER A 148 4.11 19.08 -34.71
N ARG A 149 4.53 18.91 -33.45
CA ARG A 149 3.94 17.90 -32.56
C ARG A 149 2.96 18.63 -31.68
N LYS A 150 1.68 18.26 -31.75
CA LYS A 150 0.65 18.73 -30.82
C LYS A 150 1.12 18.38 -29.41
N VAL A 151 1.77 19.31 -28.72
CA VAL A 151 2.14 19.21 -27.32
C VAL A 151 0.81 19.20 -26.57
N LEU A 152 0.41 18.01 -26.12
CA LEU A 152 -0.66 17.87 -25.15
C LEU A 152 -0.28 18.78 -23.98
N LYS A 153 -1.09 19.82 -23.76
CA LYS A 153 -0.93 20.83 -22.69
C LYS A 153 -0.43 20.12 -21.44
N ARG A 154 0.84 20.36 -21.04
CA ARG A 154 1.44 19.77 -19.83
C ARG A 154 0.60 20.27 -18.66
N ARG A 155 -0.40 19.50 -18.26
CA ARG A 155 -0.99 19.66 -16.93
C ARG A 155 0.11 19.20 -15.98
N ASN A 156 0.55 20.08 -15.11
CA ASN A 156 1.40 19.74 -14.00
C ASN A 156 0.60 18.81 -13.09
N THR A 157 0.84 17.51 -13.20
CA THR A 157 0.26 16.52 -12.27
C THR A 157 0.71 16.88 -10.87
N LYS A 158 -0.26 17.06 -9.97
CA LYS A 158 -0.03 17.35 -8.55
C LYS A 158 -0.25 16.06 -7.78
N PHE A 159 0.70 15.70 -6.93
CA PHE A 159 0.59 14.59 -6.00
C PHE A 159 0.32 15.14 -4.60
N GLU A 160 -0.46 14.40 -3.82
CA GLU A 160 -0.76 14.77 -2.44
C GLU A 160 -0.84 13.52 -1.55
N ILE A 161 -0.31 13.64 -0.33
CA ILE A 161 -0.47 12.65 0.76
C ILE A 161 -1.24 13.35 1.86
N VAL A 162 -2.43 12.84 2.17
CA VAL A 162 -3.33 13.38 3.18
C VAL A 162 -3.42 12.37 4.32
N ALA A 163 -3.04 12.77 5.53
CA ALA A 163 -3.26 11.94 6.70
C ALA A 163 -4.73 12.04 7.13
N GLU A 164 -5.36 10.91 7.44
CA GLU A 164 -6.78 10.87 7.82
C GLU A 164 -7.09 11.70 9.09
N ASP A 165 -6.12 11.80 10.00
CA ASP A 165 -6.21 12.57 11.25
C ASP A 165 -5.87 14.05 11.08
N ALA A 166 -5.27 14.45 9.95
CA ALA A 166 -4.85 15.83 9.67
C ALA A 166 -5.10 16.23 8.21
N PRO A 167 -6.36 16.28 7.74
CA PRO A 167 -6.68 16.55 6.34
C PRO A 167 -6.28 17.95 5.87
N GLU A 168 -6.21 18.92 6.78
CA GLU A 168 -5.84 20.32 6.50
C GLU A 168 -4.34 20.53 6.22
N ARG A 169 -3.51 19.49 6.39
CA ARG A 169 -2.05 19.59 6.24
C ARG A 169 -1.51 18.54 5.26
N PRO A 170 -1.91 18.58 3.99
CA PRO A 170 -1.45 17.62 3.00
C PRO A 170 0.02 17.86 2.61
N PHE A 171 0.76 16.77 2.35
CA PHE A 171 2.07 16.85 1.71
C PHE A 171 1.88 16.88 0.20
N VAL A 172 2.19 18.02 -0.41
CA VAL A 172 1.96 18.26 -1.83
C VAL A 172 3.29 18.36 -2.59
N GLY A 173 3.32 17.80 -3.79
CA GLY A 173 4.50 17.83 -4.67
C GLY A 173 4.16 17.68 -6.14
N SER A 174 5.16 17.95 -6.98
CA SER A 174 5.10 17.78 -8.44
C SER A 174 5.47 16.36 -8.88
N SER A 175 6.01 15.56 -7.95
CA SER A 175 6.31 14.14 -8.12
C SER A 175 5.89 13.34 -6.86
N PRO A 176 5.68 12.02 -6.97
CA PRO A 176 5.45 11.15 -5.82
C PRO A 176 6.59 11.25 -4.79
N ASP A 177 7.83 11.34 -5.27
CA ASP A 177 9.03 11.41 -4.43
C ASP A 177 9.08 12.68 -3.59
N GLU A 178 8.70 13.84 -4.15
CA GLU A 178 8.64 15.10 -3.40
C GLU A 178 7.68 15.01 -2.21
N CYS A 179 6.47 14.46 -2.42
CA CYS A 179 5.48 14.29 -1.37
C CYS A 179 5.99 13.35 -0.28
N TYR A 180 6.54 12.22 -0.70
CA TYR A 180 6.98 11.16 0.19
C TYR A 180 8.22 11.55 1.00
N VAL A 181 9.19 12.25 0.39
CA VAL A 181 10.34 12.82 1.12
C VAL A 181 9.89 13.89 2.11
N ALA A 182 8.89 14.72 1.78
CA ALA A 182 8.34 15.70 2.70
C ALA A 182 7.67 15.04 3.92
N LEU A 183 6.97 13.92 3.70
CA LEU A 183 6.42 13.06 4.76
C LEU A 183 7.54 12.52 5.67
N LEU A 184 8.57 11.87 5.12
CA LEU A 184 9.67 11.32 5.92
C LEU A 184 10.40 12.38 6.75
N ARG A 185 10.59 13.58 6.20
CA ARG A 185 11.14 14.71 6.96
C ARG A 185 10.22 15.14 8.11
N ALA A 186 8.90 15.13 7.90
CA ALA A 186 7.94 15.44 8.97
C ALA A 186 7.96 14.37 10.06
N VAL A 187 8.09 13.09 9.69
CA VAL A 187 8.24 11.97 10.62
C VAL A 187 9.50 12.14 11.48
N ASN A 188 10.66 12.40 10.89
CA ASN A 188 11.89 12.64 11.65
C ASN A 188 11.78 13.85 12.60
N ARG A 189 11.11 14.92 12.16
CA ARG A 189 10.84 16.08 13.03
C ARG A 189 9.94 15.70 14.21
N ALA A 190 8.92 14.88 14.00
CA ALA A 190 8.02 14.41 15.05
C ALA A 190 8.73 13.46 16.04
N CYS A 191 9.66 12.65 15.55
CA CYS A 191 10.50 11.78 16.39
C CYS A 191 11.60 12.54 17.16
N GLY A 192 11.90 13.79 16.79
CA GLY A 192 13.01 14.56 17.36
C GLY A 192 14.39 14.01 17.02
N ALA A 193 14.46 13.09 16.06
CA ALA A 193 15.67 12.38 15.65
C ALA A 193 15.56 11.95 14.19
N GLU A 194 16.68 11.90 13.49
CA GLU A 194 16.74 11.28 12.16
C GLU A 194 16.73 9.75 12.31
N VAL A 195 15.52 9.19 12.34
CA VAL A 195 15.28 7.74 12.50
C VAL A 195 15.27 7.04 11.14
N ILE A 196 14.76 7.71 10.11
CA ILE A 196 14.70 7.19 8.74
C ILE A 196 15.30 8.20 7.75
N VAL A 197 16.19 7.76 6.87
CA VAL A 197 16.80 8.65 5.88
C VAL A 197 15.79 8.95 4.79
N PRO A 198 15.51 10.22 4.43
CA PRO A 198 14.56 10.51 3.36
C PRO A 198 15.04 9.96 2.01
N ALA A 199 14.29 9.01 1.43
CA ALA A 199 14.63 8.34 0.17
C ALA A 199 13.56 8.58 -0.91
N ALA A 200 13.98 8.63 -2.17
CA ALA A 200 13.10 8.76 -3.35
C ALA A 200 12.41 7.41 -3.66
N ARG A 201 11.40 7.08 -2.84
CA ARG A 201 10.56 5.87 -2.97
C ARG A 201 9.07 6.21 -3.03
N GLY A 202 8.73 7.40 -3.52
CA GLY A 202 7.36 7.85 -3.64
C GLY A 202 6.56 7.00 -4.62
N ALA A 203 7.18 6.51 -5.70
CA ALA A 203 6.50 5.60 -6.63
C ALA A 203 6.04 4.29 -5.94
N ASP A 204 6.83 3.77 -5.00
CA ASP A 204 6.48 2.59 -4.19
C ASP A 204 5.35 2.93 -3.20
N PHE A 205 5.46 4.06 -2.51
CA PHE A 205 4.45 4.50 -1.55
C PHE A 205 3.07 4.76 -2.18
N PHE A 206 3.04 5.37 -3.37
CA PHE A 206 1.81 5.55 -4.15
C PHE A 206 1.39 4.28 -4.93
N ALA A 207 2.11 3.18 -4.75
CA ALA A 207 1.91 1.90 -5.42
C ALA A 207 1.98 1.97 -6.96
N LEU A 208 2.59 3.01 -7.53
CA LEU A 208 2.77 3.18 -8.97
C LEU A 208 3.79 2.19 -9.56
N SER A 209 4.69 1.68 -8.73
CA SER A 209 5.61 0.59 -9.08
C SER A 209 4.96 -0.80 -8.97
N HIS A 210 3.76 -0.92 -8.38
CA HIS A 210 3.10 -2.21 -8.20
C HIS A 210 2.70 -2.84 -9.54
N PRO A 211 3.08 -4.09 -9.84
CA PRO A 211 2.88 -4.70 -11.16
C PRO A 211 1.42 -4.67 -11.65
N THR A 212 0.48 -4.95 -10.75
CA THR A 212 -0.96 -4.90 -11.07
C THR A 212 -1.41 -3.48 -11.43
N ILE A 213 -0.98 -2.46 -10.70
CA ILE A 213 -1.35 -1.06 -10.94
C ILE A 213 -0.74 -0.60 -12.26
N GLN A 214 0.52 -0.94 -12.54
CA GLN A 214 1.14 -0.64 -13.83
C GLN A 214 0.36 -1.25 -15.00
N ASN A 215 -0.05 -2.52 -14.88
CA ASN A 215 -0.84 -3.19 -15.91
C ASN A 215 -2.22 -2.54 -16.11
N LEU A 216 -2.88 -2.14 -15.02
CA LEU A 216 -4.15 -1.41 -15.07
C LEU A 216 -3.98 -0.05 -15.77
N VAL A 217 -2.95 0.72 -15.42
CA VAL A 217 -2.64 2.01 -16.05
C VAL A 217 -2.33 1.84 -17.55
N GLN A 218 -1.60 0.79 -17.94
CA GLN A 218 -1.34 0.46 -19.35
C GLN A 218 -2.60 0.09 -20.14
N SER A 219 -3.60 -0.45 -19.46
CA SER A 219 -4.87 -0.84 -20.05
C SER A 219 -5.83 0.33 -20.23
N CYS A 220 -5.54 1.50 -19.66
CA CYS A 220 -6.39 2.67 -19.79
C CYS A 220 -6.48 3.19 -21.24
N PRO A 221 -7.65 3.68 -21.68
CA PRO A 221 -7.80 4.35 -22.97
C PRO A 221 -6.83 5.52 -23.10
N GLY A 222 -6.04 5.52 -24.18
CA GLY A 222 -5.06 6.59 -24.43
C GLY A 222 -3.66 6.33 -23.87
N ALA A 223 -3.39 5.24 -23.15
CA ALA A 223 -2.03 4.89 -22.72
C ALA A 223 -1.04 4.79 -23.91
N ARG A 224 -1.50 4.27 -25.05
CA ARG A 224 -0.73 4.23 -26.32
C ARG A 224 -0.39 5.59 -26.93
N LYS A 225 -1.02 6.68 -26.46
CA LYS A 225 -0.73 8.05 -26.89
C LYS A 225 0.41 8.69 -26.10
N CYS A 226 0.98 8.00 -25.11
CA CYS A 226 2.10 8.47 -24.32
C CYS A 226 3.43 8.01 -24.96
N PRO A 227 4.09 8.84 -25.80
CA PRO A 227 5.23 8.39 -26.62
C PRO A 227 6.47 8.03 -25.79
N ASN A 228 6.60 8.60 -24.59
CA ASN A 228 7.73 8.36 -23.69
C ASN A 228 7.39 7.33 -22.60
N TYR A 229 6.21 6.71 -22.65
CA TYR A 229 5.84 5.69 -21.68
C TYR A 229 6.58 4.39 -21.99
N ARG A 230 7.34 3.88 -21.01
CA ARG A 230 8.01 2.60 -21.11
C ARG A 230 7.03 1.49 -20.74
N TRP A 231 6.66 0.68 -21.73
CA TRP A 231 5.81 -0.48 -21.53
C TRP A 231 6.55 -1.57 -20.74
N VAL A 232 5.83 -2.15 -19.78
CA VAL A 232 6.31 -3.20 -18.88
C VAL A 232 5.39 -4.39 -19.07
N ARG A 233 5.96 -5.58 -19.22
CA ARG A 233 5.18 -6.82 -19.32
C ARG A 233 4.66 -7.17 -17.93
N PHE A 234 3.35 -7.40 -17.81
CA PHE A 234 2.78 -7.95 -16.60
C PHE A 234 3.13 -9.43 -16.48
N GLU A 235 3.76 -9.79 -15.37
CA GLU A 235 4.05 -11.17 -15.00
C GLU A 235 3.36 -11.46 -13.67
N VAL A 236 2.49 -12.46 -13.65
CA VAL A 236 1.88 -12.96 -12.41
C VAL A 236 2.91 -13.86 -11.75
N SER A 237 3.76 -13.30 -10.90
CA SER A 237 4.69 -14.09 -10.12
C SER A 237 3.92 -14.91 -9.09
N ARG A 238 4.19 -16.22 -8.97
CA ARG A 238 3.69 -17.06 -7.86
C ARG A 238 4.21 -16.59 -6.49
N SER A 239 5.17 -15.66 -6.48
CA SER A 239 5.79 -15.01 -5.32
C SER A 239 5.11 -13.69 -4.90
N ALA A 240 3.89 -13.39 -5.35
CA ALA A 240 3.17 -12.19 -4.88
C ALA A 240 2.99 -12.15 -3.35
N ILE A 241 2.96 -13.32 -2.69
CA ILE A 241 2.95 -13.46 -1.23
C ILE A 241 4.28 -12.97 -0.63
N ASP A 242 5.41 -13.34 -1.24
CA ASP A 242 6.76 -12.96 -0.82
C ASP A 242 7.02 -11.44 -0.99
N GLU A 243 6.51 -10.83 -2.07
CA GLU A 243 6.57 -9.37 -2.23
C GLU A 243 5.74 -8.62 -1.17
N THR A 244 4.57 -9.15 -0.79
CA THR A 244 3.72 -8.53 0.23
C THR A 244 4.39 -8.59 1.60
N GLU A 245 4.94 -9.75 1.99
CA GLU A 245 5.69 -9.88 3.25
C GLU A 245 6.95 -8.99 3.28
N ARG A 246 7.62 -8.84 2.13
CA ARG A 246 8.78 -7.96 1.99
C ARG A 246 8.40 -6.48 2.20
N LEU A 247 7.26 -6.04 1.67
CA LEU A 247 6.75 -4.67 1.85
C LEU A 247 6.30 -4.41 3.30
N ASP A 248 5.65 -5.39 3.93
CA ASP A 248 5.22 -5.28 5.33
C ASP A 248 6.39 -5.16 6.31
N SER A 249 7.55 -5.70 5.93
CA SER A 249 8.80 -5.63 6.69
C SER A 249 9.65 -4.39 6.39
N ASP A 250 9.29 -3.58 5.40
CA ASP A 250 10.08 -2.42 4.95
C ASP A 250 9.75 -1.16 5.78
N PRO A 251 10.69 -0.59 6.56
CA PRO A 251 10.43 0.56 7.42
C PRO A 251 10.13 1.86 6.64
N TYR A 252 10.37 1.88 5.33
CA TYR A 252 9.98 3.00 4.48
C TYR A 252 8.48 2.95 4.14
N LEU A 253 7.92 1.76 3.93
CA LEU A 253 6.56 1.61 3.40
C LEU A 253 5.55 1.12 4.45
N SER A 254 6.03 0.44 5.49
CA SER A 254 5.21 -0.15 6.55
C SER A 254 5.37 0.58 7.88
N TYR A 255 4.24 1.02 8.44
CA TYR A 255 4.20 1.60 9.78
C TYR A 255 4.64 0.60 10.86
N ALA A 256 4.35 -0.70 10.70
CA ALA A 256 4.74 -1.72 11.67
C ALA A 256 6.27 -1.84 11.74
N ALA A 257 6.93 -1.94 10.59
CA ALA A 257 8.38 -1.98 10.49
C ALA A 257 9.02 -0.66 10.97
N PHE A 258 8.46 0.49 10.60
CA PHE A 258 8.91 1.80 11.08
C PHE A 258 8.80 1.93 12.62
N ARG A 259 7.70 1.45 13.21
CA ARG A 259 7.50 1.46 14.66
C ARG A 259 8.55 0.60 15.37
N GLN A 260 8.87 -0.57 14.81
CA GLN A 260 9.95 -1.39 15.36
C GLN A 260 11.30 -0.69 15.28
N LEU A 261 11.61 -0.03 14.16
CA LEU A 261 12.83 0.76 14.00
C LEU A 261 12.95 1.88 15.05
N CYS A 262 11.85 2.58 15.33
CA CYS A 262 11.80 3.61 16.38
C CYS A 262 12.04 3.06 17.80
N LEU A 263 11.66 1.80 18.06
CA LEU A 263 11.75 1.16 19.37
C LEU A 263 13.11 0.50 19.61
N GLN A 264 13.93 0.31 18.58
CA GLN A 264 15.28 -0.22 18.76
C GLN A 264 16.14 0.78 19.52
N PRO A 265 16.84 0.37 20.60
CA PRO A 265 17.86 1.21 21.23
C PRO A 265 18.88 1.56 20.15
N ARG A 266 19.09 2.86 19.88
CA ARG A 266 20.18 3.29 19.01
C ARG A 266 21.49 2.80 19.64
N MET A 267 22.03 1.67 19.17
CA MET A 267 23.36 1.17 19.53
C MET A 267 24.49 2.06 18.96
N ALA A 268 24.20 3.33 18.67
CA ALA A 268 25.10 4.30 18.08
C ALA A 268 25.30 5.54 18.97
N ALA A 269 25.11 5.42 20.30
CA ALA A 269 25.39 6.48 21.26
C ALA A 269 26.24 6.03 22.49
N VAL A 270 26.89 4.86 22.42
CA VAL A 270 27.83 4.40 23.47
C VAL A 270 29.29 4.40 23.00
N ALA A 271 29.56 4.50 21.69
CA ALA A 271 30.95 4.58 21.18
C ALA A 271 31.52 6.01 21.17
N ALA A 272 30.68 7.06 21.17
CA ALA A 272 31.14 8.45 21.03
C ALA A 272 31.43 9.17 22.37
N ALA A 273 31.07 8.58 23.51
CA ALA A 273 31.30 9.19 24.83
C ALA A 273 32.56 8.63 25.54
N ALA A 274 33.27 7.67 24.93
CA ALA A 274 34.46 7.05 25.52
C ALA A 274 35.80 7.63 25.03
N THR A 275 35.79 8.74 24.30
CA THR A 275 37.03 9.44 23.91
C THR A 275 37.04 10.83 24.55
N LEU A 276 37.40 10.85 25.83
CA LEU A 276 37.91 12.05 26.48
C LEU A 276 39.21 12.50 25.78
N PRO A 277 39.41 13.81 25.54
CA PRO A 277 40.69 14.32 25.08
C PRO A 277 41.62 14.48 26.29
N SER A 278 42.66 13.66 26.37
CA SER A 278 43.81 13.94 27.23
C SER A 278 44.92 14.59 26.39
N GLU A 279 45.17 15.86 26.73
CA GLU A 279 46.30 16.74 26.35
C GLU A 279 47.68 16.11 26.73
N PRO A 280 48.84 16.69 26.31
CA PRO A 280 49.83 16.04 25.46
C PRO A 280 51.08 15.60 26.24
N GLY A 281 51.56 14.38 25.98
CA GLY A 281 52.77 13.82 26.56
C GLY A 281 53.87 13.65 25.50
N LEU A 282 54.96 14.39 25.68
CA LEU A 282 56.23 14.33 24.94
C LEU A 282 56.78 12.88 24.85
N PRO A 283 57.41 12.47 23.73
CA PRO A 283 57.88 11.10 23.56
C PRO A 283 59.27 10.87 24.19
N PRO A 284 59.51 9.72 24.85
CA PRO A 284 60.86 9.21 25.01
C PRO A 284 61.05 7.89 24.24
N GLY A 285 62.18 7.77 23.55
CA GLY A 285 62.69 6.45 23.15
C GLY A 285 63.29 6.33 21.75
N VAL A 286 64.02 7.32 21.26
CA VAL A 286 64.99 7.11 20.17
C VAL A 286 66.19 6.37 20.75
N HIS A 287 66.44 5.13 20.28
CA HIS A 287 67.68 4.42 20.57
C HIS A 287 68.83 5.05 19.78
N ILE A 288 69.70 5.79 20.45
CA ILE A 288 70.99 6.22 19.91
C ILE A 288 72.07 5.35 20.56
N LYS A 289 72.73 4.54 19.72
CA LYS A 289 74.01 3.89 20.01
C LYS A 289 75.08 4.95 20.23
N GLN A 290 75.82 4.88 21.32
CA GLN A 290 77.16 5.48 21.41
C GLN A 290 78.05 4.68 22.36
N GLU A 291 79.17 4.21 21.82
CA GLU A 291 80.31 3.59 22.50
C GLU A 291 81.21 4.68 23.15
N PRO A 292 82.17 4.30 24.01
CA PRO A 292 82.61 5.08 25.17
C PRO A 292 83.72 6.08 24.84
N PRO A 293 84.04 6.99 25.78
CA PRO A 293 85.37 7.56 25.86
C PRO A 293 86.09 7.18 27.16
N ASP A 294 87.32 6.76 26.97
CA ASP A 294 88.36 6.57 27.98
C ASP A 294 88.73 7.87 28.72
N SER A 295 89.16 7.67 29.96
CA SER A 295 90.12 8.46 30.77
C SER A 295 90.55 9.85 30.28
N SER A 296 90.32 10.86 31.13
CA SER A 296 91.34 11.52 32.00
C SER A 296 90.85 12.88 32.50
#